data_AF-A0A352YW47-F1
#
_entry.id   AF-A0A352YW47-F1
#
_cell.length_a   1.000
_cell.length_b   1.000
_cell.length_c   1.000
_cell.angle_alpha   90.00
_cell.angle_beta   90.00
_cell.angle_gamma   90.00
#
_symmetry.space_group_name_H-M   'P 1'
#
loop_
_entity.id
_entity.type
_entity.pdbx_description
1 polymer ?
#
loop_
_entity_poly.entity_id
_entity_poly.type
_entity_poly.pdbx_seq_one_letter_code
_entity_poly.pdbx_strand_id
1 'polypeptide(L)'
;IDKNLLNPDNHLKIRVSNLMANRISYMDRNNIPWKKFYNINMAARLKQNTKNGIFDASAWDPLDSGLIGPVTITAVKNEVSVEY
;
A
#
# COMPACT_ATOMS: atom_id res chain seq x y z
N ILE A 1 12.51 -18.54 21.46
CA ILE A 1 12.92 -19.05 20.13
C ILE A 1 13.98 -20.09 20.42
N ASP A 2 13.76 -21.34 20.04
CA ASP A 2 14.82 -22.35 20.12
C ASP A 2 16.02 -21.85 19.32
N LYS A 3 17.20 -21.76 19.95
CA LYS A 3 18.42 -21.28 19.30
C LYS A 3 18.77 -22.11 18.07
N ASN A 4 18.30 -23.35 17.99
CA ASN A 4 18.52 -24.24 16.86
C ASN A 4 17.69 -23.88 15.62
N LEU A 5 16.68 -23.00 15.73
CA LEU A 5 15.83 -22.56 14.61
C LEU A 5 16.39 -21.35 13.86
N LEU A 6 17.40 -20.67 14.42
CA LEU A 6 18.01 -19.48 13.84
C LEU A 6 19.43 -19.81 13.41
N ASN A 7 19.77 -19.44 12.18
CA ASN A 7 21.15 -19.50 11.71
C ASN A 7 21.94 -18.30 12.24
N PRO A 8 23.28 -18.32 12.17
CA PRO A 8 24.10 -17.11 12.36
C PRO A 8 23.62 -15.95 11.47
N ASP A 9 23.21 -16.27 10.23
CA ASP A 9 22.65 -15.34 9.26
C ASP A 9 21.24 -15.76 8.83
N ASN A 10 20.26 -14.88 9.05
CA ASN A 10 18.87 -15.09 8.66
C ASN A 10 18.42 -14.01 7.68
N HIS A 11 17.68 -14.40 6.64
CA HIS A 11 17.17 -13.47 5.63
C HIS A 11 15.67 -13.22 5.83
N LEU A 12 15.31 -11.99 6.22
CA LEU A 12 13.92 -11.55 6.31
C LEU A 12 13.53 -10.77 5.06
N LYS A 13 12.54 -11.28 4.31
CA LYS A 13 11.99 -10.60 3.13
C LYS A 13 10.54 -10.19 3.39
N ILE A 14 10.27 -8.89 3.32
CA ILE A 14 8.92 -8.34 3.45
C ILE A 14 8.51 -7.75 2.09
N ARG A 15 7.34 -8.15 1.59
CA ARG A 15 6.73 -7.53 0.40
C ARG A 15 5.63 -6.60 0.88
N VAL A 16 5.76 -5.32 0.55
CA VAL A 16 4.80 -4.27 0.93
C VAL A 16 4.13 -3.74 -0.33
N SER A 17 2.81 -3.55 -0.25
CA SER A 17 2.02 -2.95 -1.32
C SER A 17 1.50 -1.59 -0.88
N ASN A 18 1.47 -0.65 -1.82
CA ASN A 18 0.87 0.67 -1.65
C ASN A 18 -0.62 0.63 -2.07
N LEU A 19 -1.42 1.60 -1.64
CA LEU A 19 -2.77 1.82 -2.13
C LEU A 19 -2.77 2.22 -3.61
N MET A 20 -3.77 1.72 -4.32
CA MET A 20 -3.98 2.09 -5.72
C MET A 20 -4.25 3.58 -5.89
N ALA A 21 -4.86 4.25 -4.91
CA ALA A 21 -5.10 5.69 -4.92
C ALA A 21 -3.80 6.50 -5.10
N ASN A 22 -2.75 6.15 -4.36
CA ASN A 22 -1.44 6.79 -4.48
C ASN A 22 -0.81 6.50 -5.85
N ARG A 23 -0.94 5.26 -6.33
CA ARG A 23 -0.40 4.86 -7.62
C ARG A 23 -1.07 5.61 -8.78
N ILE A 24 -2.40 5.67 -8.83
CA ILE A 24 -3.12 6.38 -9.90
C ILE A 24 -2.85 7.88 -9.84
N SER A 25 -2.76 8.47 -8.64
CA SER A 25 -2.42 9.87 -8.45
C SER A 25 -1.02 10.19 -8.96
N TYR A 26 -0.01 9.35 -8.65
CA TYR A 26 1.33 9.45 -9.23
C TYR A 26 1.31 9.34 -10.75
N MET A 27 0.57 8.38 -11.30
CA MET A 27 0.50 8.16 -12.73
C MET A 27 -0.17 9.34 -13.46
N ASP A 28 -1.25 9.91 -12.92
CA ASP A 28 -1.91 11.10 -13.48
C ASP A 28 -0.98 12.33 -13.42
N ARG A 29 -0.21 12.55 -12.33
CA ARG A 29 0.78 13.65 -12.25
C ARG A 29 1.89 13.54 -13.29
N ASN A 30 2.31 12.31 -13.59
CA ASN A 30 3.43 12.04 -14.50
C ASN A 30 2.97 11.70 -15.93
N ASN A 31 1.69 11.90 -16.24
CA ASN A 31 1.10 11.57 -17.54
C ASN A 31 1.34 10.12 -17.98
N ILE A 32 1.38 9.18 -17.04
CA ILE A 32 1.58 7.74 -17.32
C ILE A 32 0.21 7.10 -17.57
N PRO A 33 -0.04 6.51 -18.76
CA PRO A 33 -1.33 5.91 -19.07
C PRO A 33 -1.64 4.70 -18.18
N TRP A 34 -2.74 4.77 -17.42
CA TRP A 34 -3.25 3.65 -16.61
C TRP A 34 -4.72 3.31 -16.89
N LYS A 35 -5.47 4.23 -17.52
CA LYS A 35 -6.88 4.05 -17.89
C LYS A 35 -7.01 3.16 -19.13
N LYS A 36 -6.71 1.87 -18.98
CA LYS A 36 -6.81 0.86 -20.04
C LYS A 36 -8.17 0.17 -19.99
N PHE A 37 -9.22 0.90 -20.40
CA PHE A 37 -10.59 0.39 -20.41
C PHE A 37 -11.16 0.48 -21.83
N TYR A 38 -11.89 -0.55 -22.23
CA TYR A 38 -12.65 -0.54 -23.48
C TYR A 38 -14.05 0.02 -23.22
N ASN A 39 -14.45 1.05 -23.98
CA ASN A 39 -15.82 1.58 -24.04
C ASN A 39 -16.42 2.17 -22.75
N ILE A 40 -15.61 2.63 -21.80
CA ILE A 40 -16.10 3.32 -20.60
C ILE A 40 -15.42 4.68 -20.46
N ASN A 41 -16.23 5.74 -20.50
CA ASN A 41 -15.79 7.05 -20.03
C ASN A 41 -15.76 7.03 -18.50
N MET A 42 -14.59 7.21 -17.89
CA MET A 42 -14.47 7.37 -16.44
C MET A 42 -14.87 8.79 -16.04
N ALA A 43 -16.17 9.00 -15.85
CA ALA A 43 -16.67 10.23 -15.25
C ALA A 43 -16.27 10.29 -13.78
N ALA A 44 -15.80 11.46 -13.35
CA ALA A 44 -15.50 11.70 -11.94
C ALA A 44 -16.80 11.78 -11.12
N ARG A 45 -16.85 11.07 -9.99
CA ARG A 45 -17.97 11.21 -9.03
C ARG A 45 -18.02 12.61 -8.40
N LEU A 46 -16.85 13.18 -8.11
CA LEU A 46 -16.69 14.48 -7.46
C LEU A 46 -16.07 15.46 -8.45
N LYS A 47 -16.58 16.70 -8.47
CA LYS A 47 -16.11 17.75 -9.39
C LYS A 47 -14.62 18.04 -9.21
N GLN A 48 -14.07 17.96 -8.00
CA GLN A 48 -12.63 18.19 -7.79
C GLN A 48 -11.73 17.12 -8.42
N ASN A 49 -12.28 15.96 -8.78
CA ASN A 49 -11.53 14.85 -9.40
C ASN A 49 -11.69 14.85 -10.92
N THR A 50 -11.97 16.02 -11.52
CA THR A 50 -12.15 16.17 -12.96
C THR A 50 -11.07 17.07 -13.55
N LYS A 51 -10.53 16.65 -14.69
CA LYS A 51 -9.71 17.49 -15.56
C LYS A 51 -10.23 17.28 -16.97
N ASN A 52 -10.67 18.36 -17.62
CA ASN A 52 -11.28 18.31 -18.95
C ASN A 52 -12.49 17.35 -19.05
N GLY A 53 -13.28 17.23 -17.98
CA GLY A 53 -14.50 16.42 -17.99
C GLY A 53 -14.30 14.92 -17.76
N ILE A 54 -13.06 14.48 -17.54
CA ILE A 54 -12.72 13.09 -17.23
C ILE A 54 -12.08 12.96 -15.85
N PHE A 55 -12.17 11.78 -15.25
CA PHE A 55 -11.55 11.47 -13.97
C PHE A 55 -10.04 11.74 -14.00
N ASP A 56 -9.56 12.46 -12.99
CA ASP A 56 -8.16 12.80 -12.76
C ASP A 56 -7.88 12.86 -11.25
N ALA A 57 -6.86 12.13 -10.82
CA ALA A 57 -6.43 12.03 -9.42
C ALA A 57 -5.13 12.80 -9.14
N SER A 58 -4.65 13.64 -10.06
CA SER A 58 -3.36 14.35 -9.91
C SER A 58 -3.32 15.30 -8.72
N ALA A 59 -4.49 15.77 -8.27
CA ALA A 59 -4.66 16.63 -7.11
C ALA A 59 -4.73 15.88 -5.76
N TRP A 60 -4.76 14.54 -5.74
CA TRP A 60 -4.92 13.78 -4.49
C TRP A 60 -3.63 13.69 -3.69
N ASP A 61 -3.60 14.22 -2.48
CA ASP A 61 -2.46 14.01 -1.60
C ASP A 61 -2.22 12.50 -1.35
N PRO A 62 -0.95 12.08 -1.19
CA PRO A 62 -0.65 10.71 -0.82
C PRO A 62 -1.35 10.32 0.47
N LEU A 63 -1.98 9.15 0.47
CA LEU A 63 -2.57 8.53 1.63
C LEU A 63 -1.56 7.60 2.31
N ASP A 64 -1.66 7.54 3.62
CA ASP A 64 -0.91 6.62 4.45
C ASP A 64 -1.07 5.18 3.96
N SER A 65 0.05 4.54 3.60
CA SER A 65 0.07 3.17 3.08
C SER A 65 1.42 2.50 3.19
N GLY A 66 1.40 1.17 3.38
CA GLY A 66 2.59 0.35 3.52
C GLY A 66 3.14 0.35 4.95
N LEU A 67 4.47 0.30 5.08
CA LEU A 67 5.16 0.32 6.36
C LEU A 67 5.68 1.74 6.67
N ILE A 68 4.78 2.59 7.15
CA ILE A 68 5.06 4.02 7.43
C ILE A 68 6.04 4.18 8.60
N GLY A 69 5.96 3.25 9.56
CA GLY A 69 6.92 3.11 10.65
C GLY A 69 6.56 3.82 11.96
N PRO A 70 7.39 3.67 13.01
CA PRO A 70 8.62 2.86 13.02
C PRO A 70 8.35 1.36 12.87
N VAL A 71 9.23 0.64 12.18
CA VAL A 71 9.12 -0.82 11.97
C VAL A 71 10.15 -1.51 12.85
N THR A 72 9.69 -2.37 13.76
CA THR A 72 10.54 -3.10 14.70
C THR A 72 10.29 -4.61 14.63
N ILE A 73 11.31 -5.39 14.93
CA ILE A 73 11.18 -6.84 15.18
C ILE A 73 11.20 -7.04 16.69
N THR A 74 10.12 -7.60 17.24
CA THR A 74 9.97 -7.82 18.69
C THR A 74 9.63 -9.28 18.96
N ALA A 75 10.24 -9.86 19.98
CA ALA A 75 9.96 -11.23 20.39
C ALA A 75 8.53 -11.35 20.96
N VAL A 76 7.78 -12.36 20.51
CA VAL A 76 6.46 -12.69 21.05
C VAL A 76 6.63 -13.46 22.37
N LYS A 77 5.88 -13.09 23.41
CA LYS A 77 5.74 -13.87 24.64
C LYS A 77 4.52 -14.77 24.49
N ASN A 78 4.69 -16.09 24.58
CA ASN A 78 3.57 -17.01 24.71
C ASN A 78 3.23 -17.15 26.19
N GLU A 79 2.10 -16.59 26.62
CA GLU A 79 1.48 -16.97 27.88
C GLU A 79 0.71 -18.26 27.64
N VAL A 80 1.19 -19.36 28.23
CA VAL A 80 0.42 -20.61 28.27
C VAL A 80 -0.56 -20.46 29.43
N SER A 81 -1.82 -20.17 29.12
CA SER A 81 -2.92 -20.31 30.08
C SER A 81 -3.04 -21.81 30.39
N VAL A 82 -2.58 -22.20 31.57
CA VAL A 82 -2.85 -23.54 32.09
C VAL A 82 -4.25 -23.49 32.68
N GLU A 83 -5.25 -24.01 31.97
CA GLU A 83 -6.56 -24.29 32.58
C GLU A 83 -6.40 -25.48 33.56
N TYR A 84 -6.96 -25.33 34.76
CA TYR A 84 -7.02 -26.36 35.81
C TYR A 84 -8.27 -27.23 35.66
#